data_AF-A0A9N9EFZ4-F1
#
_entry.id   AF-A0A9N9EFZ4-F1
#
_cell.length_a   1.000
_cell.length_b   1.000
_cell.length_c   1.000
_cell.angle_alpha   90.00
_cell.angle_beta   90.00
_cell.angle_gamma   90.00
#
_symmetry.space_group_name_H-M   'P 1'
#
loop_
_entity.id
_entity.type
_entity.pdbx_description
1 polymer ?
#
loop_
_entity_poly.entity_id
_entity_poly.type
_entity_poly.pdbx_seq_one_letter_code
_entity_poly.pdbx_strand_id
1 'polypeptide(L)'
;RNDRDKAPLTEKDRINAPCYKEDYNYIYYLSYILYAPLYLAGPIITYNNFISQLRYPCRPSFKSVSLYGIRLVGSMLLMEFMLHYMYVVAIAKAHAWQGDSPIELGMIAYFNLKLIWLKLLIIWRFFRFWAMADGFQVDENMLRCASNVYSIRSFWRMWHRSYNRWTI
;
A
#
# COMPACT_ATOMS: atom_id res chain seq x y z
N ARG A 1 35.98 -8.02 14.34
CA ARG A 1 34.53 -7.78 14.46
C ARG A 1 34.00 -7.72 13.04
N ASN A 2 33.18 -8.68 12.62
CA ASN A 2 32.77 -8.81 11.23
C ASN A 2 31.80 -7.67 10.89
N ASP A 3 31.99 -6.94 9.79
CA ASP A 3 31.15 -5.78 9.44
C ASP A 3 29.65 -6.13 9.26
N ARG A 4 29.33 -7.42 9.17
CA ARG A 4 27.96 -7.97 9.09
C ARG A 4 27.13 -7.82 10.36
N ASP A 5 27.76 -7.62 11.52
CA ASP A 5 27.06 -7.51 12.81
C ASP A 5 26.45 -6.11 13.03
N LYS A 6 26.64 -5.20 12.09
CA LYS A 6 26.06 -3.86 12.13
C LYS A 6 24.67 -3.89 11.49
N ALA A 7 23.69 -3.27 12.16
CA ALA A 7 22.37 -3.10 11.60
C ALA A 7 22.43 -2.30 10.29
N PRO A 8 21.71 -2.71 9.23
CA PRO A 8 21.65 -1.97 7.98
C PRO A 8 21.01 -0.59 8.21
N LEU A 9 21.63 0.44 7.64
CA LEU A 9 21.25 1.84 7.87
C LEU A 9 20.08 2.27 6.99
N THR A 10 19.97 1.70 5.78
CA THR A 10 18.93 2.07 4.80
C THR A 10 18.07 0.88 4.38
N GLU A 11 16.90 1.18 3.81
CA GLU A 11 16.06 0.15 3.15
C GLU A 11 16.81 -0.56 2.01
N LYS A 12 17.61 0.18 1.24
CA LYS A 12 18.40 -0.38 0.14
C LYS A 12 19.43 -1.39 0.66
N ASP A 13 20.05 -1.11 1.80
CA ASP A 13 20.99 -2.04 2.44
C ASP A 13 20.27 -3.31 2.91
N ARG A 14 19.07 -3.19 3.50
CA ARG A 14 18.24 -4.34 3.90
C ARG A 14 17.87 -5.27 2.75
N ILE A 15 17.65 -4.70 1.57
CA ILE A 15 17.27 -5.45 0.37
C ILE A 15 18.49 -6.13 -0.26
N ASN A 16 19.60 -5.40 -0.41
CA ASN A 16 20.77 -5.86 -1.17
C ASN A 16 21.73 -6.71 -0.35
N ALA A 17 21.80 -6.52 0.97
CA ALA A 17 22.65 -7.33 1.82
C ALA A 17 22.08 -8.76 1.91
N PRO A 18 22.91 -9.79 1.66
CA PRO A 18 22.47 -11.17 1.86
C PRO A 18 22.24 -11.45 3.34
N CYS A 19 21.25 -12.29 3.65
CA CYS A 19 21.03 -12.78 5.01
C CYS A 19 22.17 -13.72 5.45
N TYR A 20 22.22 -14.02 6.74
CA TYR A 20 23.14 -15.05 7.23
C TYR A 20 22.72 -16.43 6.72
N LYS A 21 23.68 -17.35 6.60
CA LYS A 21 23.41 -18.68 6.04
C LYS A 21 22.34 -19.43 6.85
N GLU A 22 22.34 -19.23 8.17
CA GLU A 22 21.39 -19.86 9.10
C GLU A 22 19.96 -19.33 8.94
N ASP A 23 19.81 -18.11 8.41
CA ASP A 23 18.50 -17.49 8.17
C ASP A 23 17.81 -18.07 6.92
N TYR A 24 18.51 -18.81 6.07
CA TYR A 24 17.92 -19.51 4.93
C TYR A 24 17.39 -20.88 5.37
N ASN A 25 16.28 -20.89 6.11
CA ASN A 25 15.64 -22.11 6.60
C ASN A 25 14.12 -22.12 6.36
N TYR A 26 13.50 -23.30 6.50
CA TYR A 26 12.08 -23.51 6.22
C TYR A 26 11.15 -22.68 7.09
N ILE A 27 11.50 -22.46 8.37
CA ILE A 27 10.65 -21.72 9.32
C ILE A 27 10.56 -20.26 8.89
N TYR A 28 11.69 -19.63 8.58
CA TYR A 28 11.71 -18.26 8.10
C TYR A 28 11.09 -18.09 6.71
N TYR A 29 11.27 -19.07 5.82
CA TYR A 29 10.58 -19.08 4.53
C TYR A 29 9.06 -19.12 4.68
N LEU A 30 8.54 -20.03 5.51
CA LEU A 30 7.11 -20.12 5.80
C LEU A 30 6.60 -18.85 6.48
N SER A 31 7.38 -18.29 7.41
CA SER A 31 7.03 -17.04 8.09
C SER A 31 6.89 -15.89 7.09
N TYR A 32 7.78 -15.79 6.11
CA TYR A 32 7.73 -14.76 5.07
C TYR A 32 6.50 -14.90 4.16
N ILE A 33 6.23 -16.11 3.64
CA ILE A 33 5.13 -16.30 2.68
C ILE A 33 3.74 -16.32 3.35
N LEU A 34 3.65 -16.69 4.63
CA LEU A 34 2.39 -16.77 5.39
C LEU A 34 2.11 -15.52 6.24
N TYR A 35 2.98 -14.51 6.21
CA TYR A 35 2.76 -13.30 6.99
C TYR A 35 1.58 -12.49 6.41
N ALA A 36 0.43 -12.60 7.07
CA ALA A 36 -0.87 -12.12 6.60
C ALA A 36 -0.87 -10.67 6.07
N PRO A 37 -0.23 -9.69 6.73
CA PRO A 37 -0.21 -8.32 6.24
C PRO A 37 0.35 -8.20 4.83
N LEU A 38 1.41 -8.95 4.50
CA LEU A 38 2.07 -8.88 3.19
C LEU A 38 1.49 -9.90 2.20
N TYR A 39 0.98 -11.04 2.69
CA TYR A 39 0.40 -12.09 1.87
C TYR A 39 -0.92 -11.66 1.21
N LEU A 40 -1.79 -10.97 1.94
CA LEU A 40 -3.15 -10.66 1.46
C LEU A 40 -3.17 -9.51 0.45
N ALA A 41 -2.91 -8.27 0.90
CA ALA A 41 -2.85 -7.12 0.02
C ALA A 41 -1.92 -6.01 0.57
N GLY A 42 -0.88 -6.40 1.32
CA GLY A 42 0.13 -5.47 1.79
C GLY A 42 1.14 -5.08 0.73
N PRO A 43 2.06 -4.17 1.08
CA PRO A 43 3.17 -3.83 0.22
C PRO A 43 4.13 -5.01 0.05
N ILE A 44 4.56 -5.26 -1.18
CA ILE A 44 5.53 -6.32 -1.49
C ILE A 44 6.92 -5.90 -1.00
N ILE A 45 7.58 -6.77 -0.24
CA ILE A 45 8.98 -6.63 0.17
C ILE A 45 9.73 -7.92 -0.14
N THR A 46 11.05 -7.88 -0.29
CA THR A 46 11.87 -9.08 -0.51
C THR A 46 12.08 -9.89 0.77
N TYR A 47 12.41 -11.17 0.62
CA TYR A 47 12.81 -12.05 1.73
C TYR A 47 13.92 -11.43 2.57
N ASN A 48 14.98 -10.91 1.93
CA ASN A 48 16.10 -10.30 2.64
C ASN A 48 15.64 -9.11 3.50
N ASN A 49 14.75 -8.27 2.98
CA ASN A 49 14.21 -7.15 3.74
C ASN A 49 13.36 -7.63 4.92
N PHE A 50 12.52 -8.65 4.73
CA PHE A 50 11.70 -9.24 5.79
C PHE A 50 12.57 -9.79 6.94
N ILE A 51 13.55 -10.65 6.63
CA ILE A 51 14.46 -11.24 7.62
C ILE A 51 15.32 -10.18 8.31
N SER A 52 15.82 -9.21 7.54
CA SER A 52 16.60 -8.12 8.09
C SER A 52 15.81 -7.33 9.14
N GLN A 53 14.52 -7.11 8.92
CA GLN A 53 13.64 -6.43 9.88
C GLN A 53 13.30 -7.28 11.11
N LEU A 54 13.26 -8.61 10.98
CA LEU A 54 13.13 -9.50 12.15
C LEU A 54 14.39 -9.48 13.03
N ARG A 55 15.58 -9.52 12.40
CA ARG A 55 16.87 -9.55 13.12
C ARG A 55 17.25 -8.20 13.70
N TYR A 56 16.96 -7.12 12.97
CA TYR A 56 17.24 -5.74 13.38
C TYR A 56 15.94 -4.91 13.35
N PRO A 57 15.05 -5.07 14.37
CA PRO A 57 13.77 -4.38 14.40
C PRO A 57 13.94 -2.85 14.40
N CYS A 58 13.52 -2.21 13.31
CA CYS A 58 13.44 -0.76 13.21
C CYS A 58 11.98 -0.33 13.34
N ARG A 59 11.43 -0.45 14.55
CA ARG A 59 10.00 -0.22 14.78
C ARG A 59 9.62 1.23 14.46
N PRO A 60 8.58 1.46 13.64
CA PRO A 60 8.03 2.80 13.46
C PRO A 60 7.66 3.41 14.83
N SER A 61 7.87 4.71 15.01
CA SER A 61 7.46 5.36 16.25
C SER A 61 5.95 5.24 16.44
N PHE A 62 5.50 5.09 17.69
CA PHE A 62 4.06 5.03 18.02
C PHE A 62 3.30 6.20 17.38
N LYS A 63 3.85 7.42 17.47
CA LYS A 63 3.31 8.62 16.82
C LYS A 63 3.10 8.42 15.31
N SER A 64 4.05 7.80 14.60
CA SER A 64 3.94 7.54 13.16
C SER A 64 2.85 6.53 12.85
N VAL A 65 2.76 5.43 13.62
CA VAL A 65 1.71 4.41 13.48
C VAL A 65 0.33 5.01 13.75
N SER A 66 0.16 5.76 14.84
CA SER A 66 -1.10 6.40 15.19
C SER A 66 -1.54 7.43 14.15
N LEU A 67 -0.64 8.29 13.69
CA LEU A 67 -0.94 9.25 12.62
C LEU A 67 -1.35 8.56 11.32
N TYR A 68 -0.74 7.41 11.01
CA TYR A 68 -1.11 6.62 9.86
C TYR A 68 -2.50 5.98 10.02
N GLY A 69 -2.82 5.46 11.21
CA GLY A 69 -4.16 4.96 11.55
C GLY A 69 -5.24 6.04 11.42
N ILE A 70 -4.98 7.27 11.89
CA ILE A 70 -5.91 8.40 11.71
C ILE A 70 -6.15 8.69 10.23
N ARG A 71 -5.10 8.66 9.39
CA ARG A 71 -5.24 8.84 7.93
C ARG A 71 -6.05 7.72 7.27
N LEU A 72 -5.89 6.48 7.74
CA LEU A 72 -6.68 5.35 7.26
C LEU A 72 -8.17 5.55 7.59
N VAL A 73 -8.50 5.85 8.85
CA VAL A 73 -9.87 6.14 9.29
C VAL A 73 -10.46 7.32 8.50
N GLY A 74 -9.69 8.41 8.33
CA GLY A 74 -10.14 9.54 7.51
C GLY A 74 -10.41 9.17 6.05
N SER A 75 -9.69 8.19 5.49
CA SER A 75 -9.95 7.69 4.13
C SER A 75 -11.22 6.85 4.06
N MET A 76 -11.47 6.03 5.07
CA MET A 76 -12.71 5.25 5.20
C MET A 76 -13.93 6.16 5.34
N LEU A 77 -13.85 7.17 6.20
CA LEU A 77 -14.91 8.16 6.39
C LEU A 77 -15.16 8.98 5.11
N LEU A 78 -14.11 9.33 4.36
CA LEU A 78 -14.25 9.98 3.06
C LEU A 78 -14.99 9.06 2.06
N MET A 79 -14.69 7.76 2.05
CA MET A 79 -15.39 6.81 1.19
C MET A 79 -16.86 6.68 1.58
N GLU A 80 -17.15 6.59 2.88
CA GLU A 80 -18.52 6.57 3.40
C GLU A 80 -19.29 7.83 3.00
N PHE A 81 -18.69 9.01 3.18
CA PHE A 81 -19.26 10.28 2.76
C PHE A 81 -19.56 10.30 1.25
N MET A 82 -18.60 9.89 0.42
CA MET A 82 -18.81 9.84 -1.03
C MET A 82 -19.92 8.84 -1.41
N LEU A 83 -19.98 7.67 -0.80
CA LEU A 83 -21.03 6.69 -1.08
C LEU A 83 -22.41 7.17 -0.64
N HIS A 84 -22.49 7.92 0.46
CA HIS A 84 -23.74 8.45 0.99
C HIS A 84 -24.29 9.62 0.16
N TYR A 85 -23.43 10.50 -0.36
CA TYR A 85 -23.87 11.71 -1.07
C TYR A 85 -23.69 11.63 -2.59
N MET A 86 -22.93 10.66 -3.11
CA MET A 86 -22.60 10.56 -4.53
C MET A 86 -22.96 9.18 -5.07
N TYR A 87 -24.21 9.05 -5.52
CA TYR A 87 -24.80 7.81 -6.01
C TYR A 87 -24.30 7.34 -7.39
N VAL A 88 -23.11 7.77 -7.82
CA VAL A 88 -22.56 7.48 -9.15
C VAL A 88 -22.38 5.99 -9.43
N VAL A 89 -22.16 5.17 -8.39
CA VAL A 89 -22.10 3.71 -8.53
C VAL A 89 -23.48 3.11 -8.76
N ALA A 90 -24.52 3.65 -8.11
CA ALA A 90 -25.89 3.20 -8.29
C ALA A 90 -26.39 3.58 -9.68
N ILE A 91 -26.15 4.82 -10.11
CA ILE A 91 -26.42 5.31 -11.47
C ILE A 91 -25.73 4.40 -12.48
N ALA A 92 -24.44 4.08 -12.25
CA ALA A 92 -23.67 3.25 -13.15
C ALA A 92 -24.23 1.82 -13.28
N LYS A 93 -24.63 1.21 -12.16
CA LYS A 93 -25.21 -0.16 -12.16
C LYS A 93 -26.62 -0.22 -12.75
N ALA A 94 -27.40 0.83 -12.57
CA ALA A 94 -28.77 0.92 -13.10
C ALA A 94 -28.82 1.37 -14.56
N HIS A 95 -27.68 1.71 -15.18
CA HIS A 95 -27.62 2.32 -16.51
C HIS A 95 -28.49 3.59 -16.63
N ALA A 96 -28.61 4.34 -15.53
CA ALA A 96 -29.55 5.45 -15.37
C ALA A 96 -28.96 6.80 -15.79
N TRP A 97 -28.39 6.86 -17.00
CA TRP A 97 -27.74 8.06 -17.58
C TRP A 97 -28.41 8.51 -18.89
N GLN A 98 -29.65 8.06 -19.13
CA GLN A 98 -30.41 8.45 -20.32
C GLN A 98 -30.81 9.93 -20.22
N GLY A 99 -30.41 10.71 -21.21
CA GLY A 99 -30.65 12.17 -21.22
C GLY A 99 -29.53 13.00 -20.60
N ASP A 100 -28.51 12.37 -20.01
CA ASP A 100 -27.33 13.07 -19.51
C ASP A 100 -26.53 13.69 -20.66
N SER A 101 -26.08 14.92 -20.46
CA SER A 101 -25.11 15.56 -21.34
C SER A 101 -23.75 14.85 -21.31
N PRO A 102 -22.88 15.04 -22.32
CA PRO A 102 -21.54 14.46 -22.31
C PRO A 102 -20.71 14.81 -21.07
N ILE A 103 -20.92 16.00 -20.50
CA ILE A 103 -20.21 16.45 -19.29
C ILE A 103 -20.71 15.70 -18.06
N GLU A 104 -22.03 15.55 -17.90
CA GLU A 104 -22.63 14.81 -16.78
C GLU A 104 -22.20 13.34 -16.80
N LEU A 105 -22.23 12.71 -17.98
CA LEU A 105 -21.72 11.35 -18.16
C LEU A 105 -20.22 11.25 -17.81
N GLY A 106 -19.43 12.25 -18.22
CA GLY A 106 -18.02 12.36 -17.84
C GLY A 106 -17.81 12.46 -16.33
N MET A 107 -18.67 13.20 -15.62
CA MET A 107 -18.63 13.32 -14.16
C MET A 107 -19.00 12.02 -13.45
N ILE A 108 -20.00 11.29 -13.95
CA ILE A 108 -20.35 9.95 -13.45
C ILE A 108 -19.15 9.01 -13.60
N ALA A 109 -18.51 8.98 -14.77
CA ALA A 109 -17.34 8.14 -15.02
C ALA A 109 -16.16 8.52 -14.11
N TYR A 110 -15.88 9.82 -13.98
CA TYR A 110 -14.80 10.34 -13.15
C TYR A 110 -14.94 9.96 -11.67
N PHE A 111 -16.12 10.16 -11.09
CA PHE A 111 -16.34 9.83 -9.68
C PHE A 111 -16.42 8.33 -9.42
N ASN A 112 -16.88 7.53 -10.38
CA ASN A 112 -16.74 6.07 -10.30
C ASN A 112 -15.26 5.67 -10.23
N LEU A 113 -14.40 6.26 -11.06
CA LEU A 113 -12.96 6.02 -11.00
C LEU A 113 -12.36 6.46 -9.66
N LYS A 114 -12.86 7.56 -9.06
CA LYS A 114 -12.44 7.99 -7.71
C LYS A 114 -12.82 7.00 -6.62
N LEU A 115 -14.01 6.41 -6.69
CA LEU A 115 -14.43 5.40 -5.73
C LEU A 115 -13.61 4.11 -5.86
N ILE A 116 -13.25 3.69 -7.09
CA ILE A 116 -12.33 2.57 -7.32
C ILE A 116 -10.94 2.87 -6.73
N TRP A 117 -10.40 4.06 -7.01
CA TRP A 117 -9.12 4.52 -6.46
C TRP A 117 -9.13 4.51 -4.93
N LEU A 118 -10.19 5.03 -4.30
CA LEU A 118 -10.31 5.13 -2.85
C LEU A 118 -10.48 3.75 -2.20
N LYS A 119 -11.24 2.85 -2.81
CA LYS A 119 -11.38 1.45 -2.37
C LYS A 119 -10.01 0.77 -2.30
N LEU A 120 -9.22 0.86 -3.35
CA LEU A 120 -7.88 0.25 -3.39
C LEU A 120 -6.91 0.93 -2.41
N LEU A 121 -6.99 2.26 -2.29
CA LEU A 121 -6.23 3.00 -1.28
C LEU A 121 -6.51 2.47 0.12
N ILE A 122 -7.77 2.30 0.50
CA ILE A 122 -8.15 1.83 1.85
C ILE A 122 -7.63 0.42 2.11
N ILE A 123 -7.82 -0.49 1.15
CA ILE A 123 -7.33 -1.88 1.26
C ILE A 123 -5.82 -1.88 1.52
N TRP A 124 -5.05 -1.21 0.67
CA TRP A 124 -3.59 -1.20 0.81
C TRP A 124 -3.11 -0.46 2.06
N ARG A 125 -3.76 0.64 2.45
CA ARG A 125 -3.44 1.36 3.68
C ARG A 125 -3.75 0.52 4.92
N PHE A 126 -4.82 -0.27 4.92
CA PHE A 126 -5.13 -1.16 6.03
C PHE A 126 -4.04 -2.20 6.25
N PHE A 127 -3.65 -2.93 5.21
CA PHE A 127 -2.60 -3.94 5.33
C PHE A 127 -1.22 -3.35 5.65
N ARG A 128 -0.93 -2.15 5.12
CA ARG A 128 0.26 -1.39 5.53
C ARG A 128 0.21 -0.99 7.00
N PHE A 129 -0.93 -0.49 7.48
CA PHE A 129 -1.10 -0.13 8.90
C PHE A 129 -0.89 -1.33 9.80
N TRP A 130 -1.45 -2.50 9.43
CA TRP A 130 -1.24 -3.74 10.15
C TRP A 130 0.26 -4.09 10.21
N ALA A 131 0.96 -4.12 9.07
CA ALA A 131 2.40 -4.37 9.05
C ALA A 131 3.19 -3.37 9.92
N MET A 132 2.81 -2.08 9.91
CA MET A 132 3.43 -1.07 10.76
C MET A 132 3.17 -1.29 12.25
N ALA A 133 1.97 -1.71 12.63
CA ALA A 133 1.62 -2.03 14.01
C ALA A 133 2.44 -3.23 14.54
N ASP A 134 2.71 -4.21 13.67
CA ASP A 134 3.59 -5.35 13.95
C ASP A 134 5.09 -4.96 13.96
N GLY A 135 5.43 -3.71 13.64
CA GLY A 135 6.78 -3.17 13.70
C GLY A 135 7.55 -3.22 12.38
N PHE A 136 6.91 -3.62 11.27
CA PHE A 136 7.52 -3.62 9.95
C PHE A 136 7.47 -2.23 9.30
N GLN A 137 8.57 -1.88 8.66
CA GLN A 137 8.67 -0.74 7.76
C GLN A 137 8.40 -1.20 6.33
N VAL A 138 7.27 -0.76 5.81
CA VAL A 138 6.83 -1.05 4.45
C VAL A 138 6.40 0.22 3.73
N ASP A 139 6.52 0.19 2.41
CA ASP A 139 6.22 1.31 1.52
C ASP A 139 4.71 1.55 1.35
N GLU A 140 4.32 2.79 1.12
CA GLU A 140 2.95 3.12 0.71
C GLU A 140 2.74 2.75 -0.77
N ASN A 141 1.66 2.00 -1.04
CA ASN A 141 1.33 1.54 -2.39
C ASN A 141 0.66 2.62 -3.24
N MET A 142 0.11 3.67 -2.61
CA MET A 142 -0.56 4.78 -3.27
C MET A 142 -0.04 6.12 -2.78
N LEU A 143 0.86 6.71 -3.56
CA LEU A 143 1.57 7.92 -3.16
C LEU A 143 0.77 9.22 -3.35
N ARG A 144 -0.09 9.29 -4.37
CA ARG A 144 -0.91 10.48 -4.65
C ARG A 144 -2.28 10.10 -5.17
N CYS A 145 -3.18 11.08 -5.15
CA CYS A 145 -4.47 11.00 -5.83
C CYS A 145 -4.27 10.83 -7.34
N ALA A 146 -5.08 9.97 -7.97
CA ALA A 146 -5.03 9.75 -9.42
C ALA A 146 -5.22 11.03 -10.25
N SER A 147 -5.89 12.06 -9.71
CA SER A 147 -6.03 13.36 -10.40
C SER A 147 -4.83 14.29 -10.24
N ASN A 148 -3.87 13.95 -9.38
CA ASN A 148 -2.64 14.70 -9.20
C ASN A 148 -1.44 13.99 -9.87
N VAL A 149 -1.71 13.36 -11.01
CA VAL A 149 -0.74 12.61 -11.80
C VAL A 149 -0.72 13.19 -13.21
N TYR A 150 0.44 13.72 -13.63
CA TYR A 150 0.60 14.48 -14.87
C TYR A 150 1.11 13.65 -16.06
N SER A 151 1.41 12.35 -15.86
CA SER A 151 1.84 11.46 -16.94
C SER A 151 1.56 10.00 -16.65
N ILE A 152 1.38 9.19 -17.70
CA ILE A 152 1.17 7.73 -17.61
C ILE A 152 2.36 7.05 -16.92
N ARG A 153 3.59 7.50 -17.21
CA ARG A 153 4.79 6.97 -16.54
C ARG A 153 4.78 7.27 -15.04
N SER A 154 4.35 8.46 -14.64
CA SER A 154 4.21 8.82 -13.22
C SER A 154 3.11 8.01 -12.54
N PHE A 155 2.01 7.74 -13.24
CA PHE A 155 0.92 6.91 -12.74
C PHE A 155 1.43 5.54 -12.28
N TRP A 156 2.10 4.79 -13.16
CA TRP A 156 2.57 3.44 -12.85
C TRP A 156 3.66 3.38 -11.78
N ARG A 157 4.46 4.43 -11.63
CA ARG A 157 5.45 4.52 -10.54
C ARG A 157 4.84 4.76 -9.17
N MET A 158 3.59 5.21 -9.12
CA MET A 158 2.94 5.67 -7.89
C MET A 158 1.72 4.84 -7.52
N TRP A 159 1.11 4.18 -8.50
CA TRP A 159 0.04 3.22 -8.35
C TRP A 159 0.63 1.83 -8.11
N HIS A 160 0.25 1.21 -6.99
CA HIS A 160 0.79 -0.08 -6.57
C HIS A 160 2.34 -0.10 -6.57
N ARG A 161 2.93 0.91 -5.91
CA ARG A 161 4.37 1.21 -5.95
C ARG A 161 5.27 0.01 -5.63
N SER A 162 4.92 -0.79 -4.62
CA SER A 162 5.76 -1.93 -4.22
C SER A 162 5.88 -2.97 -5.34
N TYR A 163 4.80 -3.22 -6.09
CA TYR A 163 4.83 -4.09 -7.27
C TYR A 163 5.64 -3.48 -8.40
N ASN A 164 5.50 -2.18 -8.67
CA ASN A 164 6.33 -1.53 -9.69
C ASN A 164 7.82 -1.65 -9.36
N ARG A 165 8.20 -1.48 -8.09
CA ARG A 165 9.58 -1.69 -7.59
C ARG A 165 10.01 -3.15 -7.62
N TRP A 166 9.09 -4.10 -7.52
CA TRP A 166 9.39 -5.53 -7.59
C TRP A 166 9.72 -5.96 -9.02
N THR A 167 9.07 -5.36 -10.01
CA THR A 167 9.21 -5.72 -11.43
C THR A 167 10.42 -5.10 -12.14
N ILE A 168 11.01 -4.04 -11.58
CA ILE A 168 12.09 -3.26 -12.19
C ILE A 168 13.37 -3.44 -11.37
#